data_AF-A0A6G3PEP6-F1
#
_entry.id   AF-A0A6G3PEP6-F1
#
_cell.length_a   1.000
_cell.length_b   1.000
_cell.length_c   1.000
_cell.angle_alpha   90.00
_cell.angle_beta   90.00
_cell.angle_gamma   90.00
#
_symmetry.space_group_name_H-M   'P 1'
#
loop_
_entity.id
_entity.type
_entity.pdbx_description
1 polymer ?
#
loop_
_entity_poly.entity_id
_entity_poly.type
_entity_poly.pdbx_seq_one_letter_code
_entity_poly.pdbx_strand_id
1 'polypeptide(L)'
;ADPRAGGAWPTPVAHDQRERSVPGAPLGYTAAVELSSDRLVRGKQKARSSRNPSAASRFKLGGKKEEAERLRKLELIRTPVLSCYRIAVISLKGGVGKTTTTTALGSTLATERQDKILAIDANPDAGTLGRRVRRETGATIRDLVQAIPYLNSYMDIRRFTSQAPSGLEIIANDVDPAVSTTFNDEDYRRAIDVLGKQYPIILTDSGTGLLYSAMRGVLDLADQLIIISTPSVDGASSASTTLDWLSAHGYADLVQRSLTVISGVRETGKMIKVDDIVQHFETRCRGVVVVPFDEHLAAGAEVDLDMMRPKTREAYFNLSALVAEDFARAQQQQGLWTADGQNPPPQFAPPMPGQQGYPTPGQQAPGHPGGHVPGQPGGHIPGQHAPGQPGGPVPGQPYPNQPGQPGHPGQQQPGPAPYGGQAPGHPGQQPHGQVQPQPGHPAQHSPAQ
;
A
#
# COMPACT_ATOMS: atom_id res chain seq x y z
N ALA A 1 -60.20 -17.26 -65.69
CA ALA A 1 -61.20 -17.55 -64.64
C ALA A 1 -60.46 -17.81 -63.34
N ASP A 2 -60.96 -17.21 -62.25
CA ASP A 2 -60.62 -17.34 -60.80
C ASP A 2 -60.81 -18.81 -60.28
N PRO A 3 -60.66 -19.25 -58.99
CA PRO A 3 -60.02 -18.73 -57.75
C PRO A 3 -59.25 -19.78 -56.86
N ARG A 4 -58.55 -19.25 -55.83
CA ARG A 4 -58.30 -19.72 -54.42
C ARG A 4 -58.30 -21.22 -54.02
N ALA A 5 -57.17 -21.68 -53.43
CA ALA A 5 -57.02 -22.49 -52.19
C ALA A 5 -55.50 -22.69 -51.96
N GLY A 6 -54.84 -22.46 -50.83
CA GLY A 6 -55.14 -22.77 -49.44
C GLY A 6 -54.06 -23.75 -48.93
N GLY A 7 -53.17 -23.33 -48.01
CA GLY A 7 -52.23 -24.25 -47.34
C GLY A 7 -50.93 -23.60 -46.82
N ALA A 8 -50.72 -23.65 -45.50
CA ALA A 8 -49.61 -23.10 -44.74
C ALA A 8 -48.43 -24.10 -44.57
N TRP A 9 -47.19 -23.60 -44.78
CA TRP A 9 -45.83 -23.82 -44.19
C TRP A 9 -45.38 -25.21 -43.60
N PRO A 10 -44.07 -25.55 -43.40
CA PRO A 10 -42.82 -24.76 -43.54
C PRO A 10 -41.59 -25.51 -44.17
N THR A 11 -40.48 -24.81 -44.42
CA THR A 11 -39.10 -25.35 -44.27
C THR A 11 -38.09 -24.20 -44.20
N PRO A 12 -37.18 -24.14 -43.20
CA PRO A 12 -36.11 -23.14 -43.19
C PRO A 12 -34.95 -23.61 -44.06
N VAL A 13 -34.66 -22.83 -45.10
CA VAL A 13 -33.49 -22.99 -45.96
C VAL A 13 -32.30 -22.34 -45.26
N ALA A 14 -31.26 -23.13 -45.00
CA ALA A 14 -29.94 -22.63 -44.66
C ALA A 14 -29.21 -22.24 -45.95
N HIS A 15 -28.67 -21.02 -46.01
CA HIS A 15 -27.58 -20.69 -46.95
C HIS A 15 -26.64 -19.64 -46.35
N ASP A 16 -25.48 -20.15 -45.93
CA ASP A 16 -24.14 -19.79 -46.44
C ASP A 16 -23.98 -18.36 -46.99
N GLN A 17 -23.26 -17.52 -46.24
CA GLN A 17 -22.71 -16.26 -46.75
C GLN A 17 -21.18 -16.33 -46.78
N ARG A 18 -20.71 -16.50 -48.01
CA ARG A 18 -19.34 -16.28 -48.46
C ARG A 18 -18.91 -14.83 -48.27
N GLU A 19 -17.63 -14.70 -47.97
CA GLU A 19 -16.83 -13.49 -47.92
C GLU A 19 -17.03 -12.55 -49.11
N ARG A 20 -17.01 -11.25 -48.82
CA ARG A 20 -16.63 -10.21 -49.77
C ARG A 20 -15.66 -9.25 -49.08
N SER A 21 -14.41 -9.31 -49.49
CA SER A 21 -13.33 -8.39 -49.18
C SER A 21 -13.43 -7.14 -50.06
N VAL A 22 -13.18 -5.95 -49.48
CA VAL A 22 -12.65 -4.77 -50.19
C VAL A 22 -11.72 -3.98 -49.23
N PRO A 23 -10.57 -3.44 -49.70
CA PRO A 23 -9.47 -2.94 -48.88
C PRO A 23 -9.27 -1.39 -48.91
N GLY A 24 -8.58 -0.82 -47.90
CA GLY A 24 -7.83 0.45 -48.07
C GLY A 24 -7.83 1.49 -46.92
N ALA A 25 -6.81 1.38 -46.02
CA ALA A 25 -6.07 2.43 -45.25
C ALA A 25 -6.76 3.31 -44.17
N PRO A 26 -6.03 3.90 -43.16
CA PRO A 26 -4.60 3.80 -42.81
C PRO A 26 -4.32 3.38 -41.34
N LEU A 27 -3.03 3.14 -41.06
CA LEU A 27 -2.43 2.67 -39.80
C LEU A 27 -2.54 3.68 -38.63
N GLY A 28 -2.76 3.14 -37.43
CA GLY A 28 -2.54 3.80 -36.15
C GLY A 28 -3.78 3.75 -35.26
N TYR A 29 -3.62 3.26 -34.02
CA TYR A 29 -4.60 3.26 -32.91
C TYR A 29 -5.52 2.06 -32.64
N THR A 30 -5.31 0.87 -33.25
CA THR A 30 -6.16 -0.32 -32.93
C THR A 30 -5.42 -1.57 -32.45
N ALA A 31 -4.11 -1.53 -32.21
CA ALA A 31 -3.39 -2.67 -31.62
C ALA A 31 -3.42 -2.71 -30.07
N ALA A 32 -3.89 -1.64 -29.41
CA ALA A 32 -3.87 -1.52 -27.94
C ALA A 32 -5.21 -1.84 -27.24
N VAL A 33 -6.26 -2.20 -27.99
CA VAL A 33 -7.61 -2.41 -27.43
C VAL A 33 -8.22 -3.79 -27.76
N GLU A 34 -7.53 -4.65 -28.51
CA GLU A 34 -8.05 -5.99 -28.88
C GLU A 34 -7.25 -7.19 -28.33
N LEU A 35 -6.66 -7.07 -27.15
CA LEU A 35 -6.12 -8.22 -26.42
C LEU A 35 -6.68 -8.26 -25.00
N SER A 36 -7.99 -8.49 -24.87
CA SER A 36 -8.56 -8.95 -23.60
C SER A 36 -8.02 -10.35 -23.30
N SER A 37 -7.41 -10.49 -22.12
CA SER A 37 -6.71 -11.70 -21.64
C SER A 37 -7.59 -12.97 -21.57
N ASP A 38 -8.89 -12.85 -21.84
CA ASP A 38 -9.87 -13.94 -21.78
C ASP A 38 -9.91 -14.88 -22.99
N ARG A 39 -9.21 -14.58 -24.10
CA ARG A 39 -9.17 -15.47 -25.28
C ARG A 39 -7.91 -16.32 -25.44
N LEU A 40 -6.84 -16.08 -24.68
CA LEU A 40 -5.58 -16.84 -24.83
C LEU A 40 -5.37 -17.97 -23.80
N VAL A 41 -6.26 -18.13 -22.82
CA VAL A 41 -6.16 -19.19 -21.80
C VAL A 41 -7.45 -20.01 -21.74
N ARG A 42 -7.68 -20.85 -22.76
CA ARG A 42 -8.65 -21.96 -22.68
C ARG A 42 -8.04 -23.26 -23.19
N GLY A 43 -7.13 -23.82 -22.38
CA GLY A 43 -6.77 -25.24 -22.42
C GLY A 43 -7.58 -25.99 -21.37
N LYS A 44 -8.55 -26.82 -21.81
CA LYS A 44 -9.39 -27.66 -20.95
C LYS A 44 -8.55 -28.48 -19.95
N GLN A 45 -8.72 -28.23 -18.64
CA GLN A 45 -8.25 -29.15 -17.60
C GLN A 45 -9.40 -30.02 -17.08
N LYS A 46 -9.20 -31.34 -17.17
CA LYS A 46 -10.09 -32.38 -16.63
C LYS A 46 -10.12 -32.33 -15.10
N ALA A 47 -11.31 -32.44 -14.52
CA ALA A 47 -11.51 -32.69 -13.09
C ALA A 47 -10.78 -33.99 -12.67
N ARG A 48 -9.89 -33.89 -11.69
CA ARG A 48 -9.25 -35.08 -11.07
C ARG A 48 -10.11 -35.59 -9.92
N SER A 49 -10.52 -36.85 -10.08
CA SER A 49 -11.26 -37.69 -9.13
C SER A 49 -10.56 -37.78 -7.76
N SER A 50 -11.36 -37.71 -6.70
CA SER A 50 -11.02 -38.03 -5.32
C SER A 50 -10.73 -39.52 -5.17
N ARG A 51 -9.51 -39.85 -4.73
CA ARG A 51 -9.19 -41.14 -4.11
C ARG A 51 -8.37 -40.90 -2.85
N ASN A 52 -9.01 -41.14 -1.71
CA ASN A 52 -8.36 -41.33 -0.42
C ASN A 52 -7.42 -42.55 -0.48
N PRO A 53 -6.17 -42.44 -0.04
CA PRO A 53 -5.46 -43.55 0.56
C PRO A 53 -5.56 -43.41 2.09
N SER A 54 -6.32 -44.31 2.69
CA SER A 54 -6.35 -44.55 4.13
C SER A 54 -4.96 -44.89 4.67
N ALA A 55 -4.61 -44.24 5.78
CA ALA A 55 -3.81 -44.75 6.89
C ALA A 55 -2.50 -45.50 6.58
N ALA A 56 -1.39 -44.77 6.65
CA ALA A 56 -0.15 -45.30 7.24
C ALA A 56 0.40 -44.24 8.20
N SER A 57 0.17 -44.45 9.49
CA SER A 57 0.68 -43.64 10.60
C SER A 57 2.21 -43.72 10.65
N ARG A 58 2.88 -42.82 9.93
CA ARG A 58 4.27 -42.45 10.20
C ARG A 58 4.23 -41.30 11.19
N PHE A 59 4.66 -41.56 12.43
CA PHE A 59 4.87 -40.53 13.44
C PHE A 59 5.78 -39.43 12.88
N LYS A 60 5.17 -38.30 12.48
CA LYS A 60 5.88 -37.09 12.03
C LYS A 60 6.35 -36.32 13.26
N LEU A 61 7.45 -36.75 13.89
CA LEU A 61 8.08 -35.98 14.97
C LEU A 61 8.51 -34.56 14.50
N GLY A 62 8.81 -34.36 13.21
CA GLY A 62 9.11 -33.04 12.63
C GLY A 62 7.87 -32.17 12.39
N GLY A 63 6.74 -32.78 12.05
CA GLY A 63 5.51 -32.05 11.72
C GLY A 63 4.93 -31.27 12.89
N LYS A 64 5.13 -31.73 14.14
CA LYS A 64 4.69 -30.98 15.32
C LYS A 64 5.47 -29.68 15.53
N LYS A 65 6.79 -29.69 15.25
CA LYS A 65 7.63 -28.50 15.39
C LYS A 65 7.33 -27.49 14.28
N GLU A 66 7.23 -27.97 13.05
CA GLU A 66 6.86 -27.15 11.88
C GLU A 66 5.46 -26.54 12.05
N GLU A 67 4.49 -27.33 12.54
CA GLU A 67 3.15 -26.82 12.82
C GLU A 67 3.14 -25.80 13.95
N ALA A 68 3.89 -26.03 15.04
CA ALA A 68 4.02 -25.07 16.11
C ALA A 68 4.67 -23.75 15.64
N GLU A 69 5.68 -23.83 14.78
CA GLU A 69 6.30 -22.65 14.17
C GLU A 69 5.34 -21.91 13.25
N ARG A 70 4.57 -22.63 12.43
CA ARG A 70 3.53 -22.04 11.58
C ARG A 70 2.45 -21.34 12.40
N LEU A 71 1.97 -21.97 13.48
CA LEU A 71 1.00 -21.37 14.40
C LEU A 71 1.54 -20.11 15.08
N ARG A 72 2.80 -20.14 15.53
CA ARG A 72 3.47 -18.95 16.08
C ARG A 72 3.55 -17.81 15.06
N LYS A 73 3.93 -18.10 13.82
CA LYS A 73 3.95 -17.11 12.73
C LYS A 73 2.56 -16.56 12.43
N LEU A 74 1.54 -17.41 12.46
CA LEU A 74 0.16 -17.00 12.26
C LEU A 74 -0.33 -16.06 13.37
N GLU A 75 0.03 -16.36 14.63
CA GLU A 75 -0.26 -15.48 15.77
C GLU A 75 0.40 -14.11 15.60
N LEU A 76 1.69 -14.08 15.20
CA LEU A 76 2.38 -12.84 14.88
C LEU A 76 1.66 -12.06 13.77
N ILE A 77 1.35 -12.73 12.65
CA ILE A 77 0.62 -12.12 11.52
C ILE A 77 -0.70 -11.52 11.97
N ARG A 78 -1.39 -12.13 12.94
CA ARG A 78 -2.70 -11.68 13.45
C ARG A 78 -2.62 -10.70 14.62
N THR A 79 -1.42 -10.26 15.01
CA THR A 79 -1.25 -9.22 16.04
C THR A 79 -2.10 -8.00 15.69
N PRO A 80 -2.97 -7.50 16.59
CA PRO A 80 -3.77 -6.32 16.35
C PRO A 80 -2.88 -5.11 15.98
N VAL A 81 -3.35 -4.34 15.01
CA VAL A 81 -2.66 -3.13 14.53
C VAL A 81 -3.58 -1.95 14.82
N LEU A 82 -3.27 -1.21 15.89
CA LEU A 82 -4.10 -0.13 16.44
C LEU A 82 -3.96 1.20 15.66
N SER A 83 -2.96 1.28 14.79
CA SER A 83 -2.64 2.43 13.95
C SER A 83 -2.14 1.93 12.61
N CYS A 84 -2.43 2.67 11.53
CA CYS A 84 -1.95 2.31 10.20
C CYS A 84 -0.44 2.01 10.17
N TYR A 85 -0.10 0.78 9.78
CA TYR A 85 1.25 0.32 9.55
C TYR A 85 1.58 0.41 8.06
N ARG A 86 2.57 1.23 7.73
CA ARG A 86 2.88 1.64 6.35
C ARG A 86 4.12 0.91 5.85
N ILE A 87 3.95 0.15 4.77
CA ILE A 87 5.00 -0.65 4.14
C ILE A 87 5.34 -0.02 2.80
N ALA A 88 6.57 0.45 2.65
CA ALA A 88 7.12 0.86 1.37
C ALA A 88 7.84 -0.32 0.71
N VAL A 89 7.40 -0.72 -0.48
CA VAL A 89 8.11 -1.71 -1.29
C VAL A 89 8.88 -0.94 -2.36
N ILE A 90 10.20 -1.10 -2.40
CA ILE A 90 11.07 -0.32 -3.29
C ILE A 90 12.05 -1.17 -4.09
N SER A 91 12.44 -0.65 -5.25
CA SER A 91 13.46 -1.24 -6.13
C SER A 91 14.02 -0.17 -7.06
N LEU A 92 15.32 -0.17 -7.30
CA LEU A 92 15.95 0.74 -8.27
C LEU A 92 15.86 0.23 -9.72
N LYS A 93 15.51 -1.06 -9.93
CA LYS A 93 15.42 -1.67 -11.25
C LYS A 93 13.98 -2.09 -11.59
N GLY A 94 13.57 -1.85 -12.83
CA GLY A 94 12.29 -2.34 -13.36
C GLY A 94 12.28 -3.86 -13.51
N GLY A 95 11.11 -4.47 -13.33
CA GLY A 95 10.91 -5.90 -13.58
C GLY A 95 11.50 -6.85 -12.52
N VAL A 96 11.97 -6.36 -11.38
CA VAL A 96 12.53 -7.22 -10.30
C VAL A 96 11.47 -7.93 -9.45
N GLY A 97 10.17 -7.76 -9.76
CA GLY A 97 9.08 -8.39 -9.02
C GLY A 97 8.45 -7.52 -7.93
N LYS A 98 8.70 -6.21 -7.90
CA LYS A 98 8.15 -5.30 -6.88
C LYS A 98 6.62 -5.33 -6.77
N THR A 99 5.91 -4.98 -7.84
CA THR A 99 4.45 -5.00 -7.89
C THR A 99 3.88 -6.38 -7.56
N THR A 100 4.57 -7.44 -8.02
CA THR A 100 4.23 -8.82 -7.70
C THR A 100 4.35 -9.08 -6.20
N THR A 101 5.45 -8.67 -5.57
CA THR A 101 5.67 -8.79 -4.13
C THR A 101 4.66 -7.97 -3.34
N THR A 102 4.37 -6.73 -3.75
CA THR A 102 3.33 -5.89 -3.12
C THR A 102 1.98 -6.60 -3.13
N THR A 103 1.56 -7.14 -4.27
CA THR A 103 0.26 -7.79 -4.40
C THR A 103 0.20 -9.12 -3.64
N ALA A 104 1.24 -9.95 -3.75
CA ALA A 104 1.28 -11.26 -3.12
C ALA A 104 1.40 -11.14 -1.58
N LEU A 105 2.24 -10.22 -1.08
CA LEU A 105 2.32 -9.90 0.35
C LEU A 105 0.99 -9.33 0.87
N GLY A 106 0.43 -8.33 0.19
CA GLY A 106 -0.84 -7.73 0.57
C GLY A 106 -1.98 -8.76 0.59
N SER A 107 -2.04 -9.64 -0.40
CA SER A 107 -3.03 -10.73 -0.46
C SER A 107 -2.85 -11.74 0.66
N THR A 108 -1.59 -12.10 0.97
CA THR A 108 -1.29 -13.02 2.09
C THR A 108 -1.71 -12.40 3.42
N LEU A 109 -1.37 -11.14 3.67
CA LEU A 109 -1.80 -10.42 4.87
C LEU A 109 -3.32 -10.33 4.97
N ALA A 110 -4.01 -10.00 3.87
CA ALA A 110 -5.48 -9.88 3.85
C ALA A 110 -6.15 -11.22 4.17
N THR A 111 -5.65 -12.31 3.57
CA THR A 111 -6.18 -13.66 3.79
C THR A 111 -5.93 -14.15 5.22
N GLU A 112 -4.70 -14.01 5.72
CA GLU A 112 -4.34 -14.57 7.04
C GLU A 112 -4.92 -13.76 8.20
N ARG A 113 -5.07 -12.44 8.03
CA ARG A 113 -5.61 -11.53 9.06
C ARG A 113 -7.12 -11.32 8.99
N GLN A 114 -7.75 -11.53 7.83
CA GLN A 114 -9.14 -11.13 7.56
C GLN A 114 -9.38 -9.64 7.89
N ASP A 115 -8.39 -8.81 7.55
CA ASP A 115 -8.31 -7.40 7.89
C ASP A 115 -8.32 -6.53 6.62
N LYS A 116 -8.60 -5.24 6.74
CA LYS A 116 -8.59 -4.31 5.61
C LYS A 116 -7.15 -3.95 5.25
N ILE A 117 -6.65 -4.55 4.17
CA ILE A 117 -5.31 -4.29 3.63
C ILE A 117 -5.45 -3.51 2.33
N LEU A 118 -4.68 -2.44 2.20
CA LEU A 118 -4.66 -1.61 0.99
C LEU A 118 -3.28 -1.65 0.33
N ALA A 119 -3.24 -1.80 -0.98
CA ALA A 119 -2.06 -1.53 -1.79
C ALA A 119 -2.28 -0.32 -2.68
N ILE A 120 -1.29 0.57 -2.72
CA ILE A 120 -1.32 1.82 -3.44
C ILE A 120 -0.24 1.78 -4.51
N ASP A 121 -0.61 2.08 -5.76
CA ASP A 121 0.35 2.32 -6.82
C ASP A 121 0.84 3.77 -6.72
N ALA A 122 2.09 3.96 -6.30
CA ALA A 122 2.74 5.26 -6.22
C ALA A 122 3.79 5.46 -7.32
N ASN A 123 3.76 4.62 -8.38
CA ASN A 123 4.63 4.78 -9.52
C ASN A 123 4.26 6.04 -10.31
N PRO A 124 5.15 7.03 -10.52
CA PRO A 124 4.84 8.20 -11.34
C PRO A 124 4.67 7.85 -12.83
N ASP A 125 5.23 6.72 -13.27
CA ASP A 125 5.06 6.16 -14.60
C ASP A 125 3.79 5.30 -14.70
N ALA A 126 3.56 4.67 -15.86
CA ALA A 126 2.44 3.75 -16.06
C ALA A 126 2.41 2.66 -14.97
N GLY A 127 1.45 2.79 -14.05
CA GLY A 127 1.23 1.85 -12.96
C GLY A 127 0.91 0.45 -13.49
N THR A 128 1.41 -0.57 -12.79
CA THR A 128 1.12 -1.98 -13.14
C THR A 128 0.37 -2.73 -12.05
N LEU A 129 0.17 -2.10 -10.88
CA LEU A 129 -0.49 -2.72 -9.75
C LEU A 129 -1.98 -2.96 -10.04
N GLY A 130 -2.64 -2.00 -10.70
CA GLY A 130 -4.04 -2.12 -11.10
C GLY A 130 -4.34 -3.29 -12.06
N ARG A 131 -3.31 -3.88 -12.70
CA ARG A 131 -3.44 -5.05 -13.58
C ARG A 131 -3.44 -6.38 -12.84
N ARG A 132 -3.14 -6.36 -11.53
CA ARG A 132 -3.05 -7.56 -10.67
C ARG A 132 -4.36 -7.93 -10.00
N VAL A 133 -5.41 -7.18 -10.29
CA VAL A 133 -6.76 -7.39 -9.78
C VAL A 133 -7.76 -7.03 -10.88
N ARG A 134 -8.92 -7.68 -10.87
CA ARG A 134 -10.04 -7.26 -11.69
C ARG A 134 -10.44 -5.82 -11.33
N ARG A 135 -10.39 -4.90 -12.30
CA ARG A 135 -10.75 -3.51 -12.07
C ARG A 135 -12.25 -3.38 -11.85
N GLU A 136 -12.64 -2.96 -10.65
CA GLU A 136 -14.03 -2.63 -10.28
C GLU A 136 -14.34 -1.16 -10.58
N THR A 137 -13.31 -0.33 -10.63
CA THR A 137 -13.38 1.12 -10.86
C THR A 137 -12.24 1.58 -11.76
N GLY A 138 -12.50 2.58 -12.59
CA GLY A 138 -11.48 3.28 -13.37
C GLY A 138 -10.73 4.35 -12.57
N ALA A 139 -11.22 4.70 -11.38
CA ALA A 139 -10.64 5.75 -10.56
C ALA A 139 -9.19 5.45 -10.16
N THR A 140 -8.44 6.52 -9.95
CA THR A 140 -7.01 6.54 -9.64
C THR A 140 -6.75 7.18 -8.29
N ILE A 141 -5.51 7.08 -7.81
CA ILE A 141 -5.06 7.80 -6.62
C ILE A 141 -5.23 9.32 -6.73
N ARG A 142 -5.10 9.89 -7.94
CA ARG A 142 -5.32 11.33 -8.17
C ARG A 142 -6.77 11.73 -7.95
N ASP A 143 -7.70 10.93 -8.45
CA ASP A 143 -9.13 11.15 -8.23
C ASP A 143 -9.48 11.09 -6.74
N LEU A 144 -8.86 10.15 -6.01
CA LEU A 144 -9.02 10.06 -4.56
C LEU A 144 -8.54 11.35 -3.87
N VAL A 145 -7.35 11.86 -4.23
CA VAL A 145 -6.79 13.08 -3.63
C VAL A 145 -7.70 14.28 -3.86
N GLN A 146 -8.26 14.42 -5.07
CA GLN A 146 -9.23 15.48 -5.37
C GLN A 146 -10.54 15.34 -4.59
N ALA A 147 -10.94 14.10 -4.30
CA ALA A 147 -12.16 13.80 -3.57
C ALA A 147 -12.03 13.89 -2.04
N ILE A 148 -10.81 14.01 -1.48
CA ILE A 148 -10.54 14.02 -0.02
C ILE A 148 -11.53 14.88 0.79
N PRO A 149 -11.89 16.11 0.40
CA PRO A 149 -12.84 16.95 1.16
C PRO A 149 -14.23 16.31 1.36
N TYR A 150 -14.56 15.28 0.57
CA TYR A 150 -15.84 14.58 0.57
C TYR A 150 -15.74 13.14 1.10
N LEU A 151 -14.55 12.66 1.47
CA LEU A 151 -14.33 11.30 1.98
C LEU A 151 -14.57 11.25 3.50
N ASN A 152 -15.77 10.82 3.89
CA ASN A 152 -16.18 10.79 5.30
C ASN A 152 -16.27 9.35 5.86
N SER A 153 -16.31 8.36 4.98
CA SER A 153 -16.49 6.96 5.34
C SER A 153 -15.64 6.01 4.50
N TYR A 154 -15.46 4.79 4.99
CA TYR A 154 -14.87 3.71 4.21
C TYR A 154 -15.61 3.46 2.88
N MET A 155 -16.94 3.60 2.85
CA MET A 155 -17.72 3.42 1.63
C MET A 155 -17.46 4.50 0.57
N ASP A 156 -17.05 5.70 0.96
CA ASP A 156 -16.64 6.74 0.02
C ASP A 156 -15.30 6.38 -0.63
N ILE A 157 -14.37 5.83 0.15
CA ILE A 157 -13.06 5.35 -0.34
C ILE A 157 -13.24 4.17 -1.29
N ARG A 158 -14.21 3.28 -1.03
CA ARG A 158 -14.46 2.09 -1.86
C ARG A 158 -14.74 2.37 -3.34
N ARG A 159 -15.12 3.61 -3.69
CA ARG A 159 -15.30 4.06 -5.07
C ARG A 159 -13.98 4.16 -5.85
N PHE A 160 -12.85 4.22 -5.15
CA PHE A 160 -11.50 4.42 -5.70
C PHE A 160 -10.65 3.15 -5.69
N THR A 161 -11.15 2.08 -5.08
CA THR A 161 -10.43 0.83 -4.86
C THR A 161 -11.03 -0.31 -5.68
N SER A 162 -10.20 -1.25 -6.14
CA SER A 162 -10.64 -2.55 -6.64
C SER A 162 -10.21 -3.65 -5.66
N GLN A 163 -11.08 -4.60 -5.33
CA GLN A 163 -10.79 -5.67 -4.37
C GLN A 163 -10.45 -7.00 -5.06
N ALA A 164 -9.37 -7.64 -4.60
CA ALA A 164 -8.99 -8.98 -5.02
C ALA A 164 -9.75 -10.05 -4.21
N PRO A 165 -9.88 -11.29 -4.71
CA PRO A 165 -10.52 -12.38 -3.96
C PRO A 165 -9.92 -12.65 -2.56
N SER A 166 -8.65 -12.28 -2.36
CA SER A 166 -7.95 -12.36 -1.07
C SER A 166 -8.42 -11.35 -0.03
N GLY A 167 -9.24 -10.37 -0.43
CA GLY A 167 -9.64 -9.21 0.39
C GLY A 167 -8.71 -8.00 0.25
N LEU A 168 -7.58 -8.13 -0.44
CA LEU A 168 -6.67 -7.00 -0.71
C LEU A 168 -7.38 -5.95 -1.57
N GLU A 169 -7.40 -4.71 -1.10
CA GLU A 169 -7.88 -3.57 -1.88
C GLU A 169 -6.72 -2.87 -2.59
N ILE A 170 -6.93 -2.42 -3.82
CA ILE A 170 -5.91 -1.77 -4.64
C ILE A 170 -6.43 -0.43 -5.15
N ILE A 171 -5.65 0.63 -4.93
CA ILE A 171 -5.79 1.90 -5.66
C ILE A 171 -4.74 1.91 -6.76
N ALA A 172 -5.20 1.94 -8.01
CA ALA A 172 -4.30 2.04 -9.13
C ALA A 172 -3.87 3.49 -9.37
N ASN A 173 -2.72 3.64 -10.02
CA ASN A 173 -2.34 4.86 -10.69
C ASN A 173 -2.46 4.61 -12.19
N ASP A 174 -3.13 5.52 -12.89
CA ASP A 174 -3.21 5.48 -14.35
C ASP A 174 -2.65 6.77 -14.92
N VAL A 175 -1.59 6.69 -15.71
CA VAL A 175 -0.91 7.85 -16.28
C VAL A 175 -1.55 8.17 -17.61
N ASP A 176 -2.39 9.20 -17.62
CA ASP A 176 -2.68 9.92 -18.85
C ASP A 176 -1.46 10.81 -19.17
N PRO A 177 -0.71 10.55 -20.26
CA PRO A 177 0.43 11.36 -20.66
C PRO A 177 0.09 12.82 -20.93
N ALA A 178 -1.20 13.15 -21.12
CA ALA A 178 -1.68 14.51 -21.34
C ALA A 178 -1.87 15.32 -20.05
N VAL A 179 -1.83 14.68 -18.87
CA VAL A 179 -2.06 15.35 -17.58
C VAL A 179 -0.74 15.84 -16.98
N SER A 180 -0.65 17.17 -16.83
CA SER A 180 0.59 17.88 -16.46
C SER A 180 0.92 17.89 -14.95
N THR A 181 0.06 17.37 -14.06
CA THR A 181 0.29 17.39 -12.61
C THR A 181 0.82 16.06 -12.11
N THR A 182 2.09 16.04 -11.70
CA THR A 182 2.74 14.87 -11.11
C THR A 182 2.24 14.63 -9.69
N PHE A 183 1.83 13.39 -9.38
CA PHE A 183 1.54 12.95 -8.02
C PHE A 183 2.78 13.13 -7.13
N ASN A 184 2.68 13.95 -6.08
CA ASN A 184 3.82 14.44 -5.30
C ASN A 184 3.77 14.02 -3.81
N ASP A 185 4.73 14.49 -3.01
CA ASP A 185 4.81 14.21 -1.56
C ASP A 185 3.54 14.63 -0.82
N GLU A 186 3.08 15.86 -1.03
CA GLU A 186 1.89 16.41 -0.35
C GLU A 186 0.62 15.63 -0.69
N ASP A 187 0.45 15.23 -1.96
CA ASP A 187 -0.66 14.39 -2.39
C ASP A 187 -0.63 13.03 -1.69
N TYR A 188 0.54 12.42 -1.59
CA TYR A 188 0.72 11.14 -0.90
C TYR A 188 0.38 11.25 0.58
N ARG A 189 0.88 12.27 1.29
CA ARG A 189 0.59 12.49 2.72
C ARG A 189 -0.92 12.67 2.95
N ARG A 190 -1.56 13.52 2.14
CA ARG A 190 -3.02 13.74 2.23
C ARG A 190 -3.81 12.46 2.00
N ALA A 191 -3.42 11.64 1.02
CA ALA A 191 -4.07 10.36 0.77
C ALA A 191 -3.89 9.40 1.96
N ILE A 192 -2.65 9.24 2.45
CA ILE A 192 -2.35 8.33 3.58
C ILE A 192 -3.02 8.78 4.88
N ASP A 193 -3.18 10.08 5.13
CA ASP A 193 -3.88 10.58 6.33
C ASP A 193 -5.36 10.18 6.37
N VAL A 194 -6.01 10.11 5.21
CA VAL A 194 -7.40 9.65 5.09
C VAL A 194 -7.47 8.13 5.10
N LEU A 195 -6.64 7.48 4.28
CA LEU A 195 -6.63 6.02 4.13
C LEU A 195 -6.21 5.32 5.42
N GLY A 196 -5.22 5.85 6.14
CA GLY A 196 -4.71 5.26 7.38
C GLY A 196 -5.71 5.25 8.54
N LYS A 197 -6.81 5.99 8.44
CA LYS A 197 -7.93 5.91 9.40
C LYS A 197 -8.81 4.68 9.18
N GLN A 198 -8.80 4.13 7.97
CA GLN A 198 -9.69 3.03 7.55
C GLN A 198 -8.94 1.72 7.31
N TYR A 199 -7.66 1.79 6.93
CA TYR A 199 -6.82 0.61 6.65
C TYR A 199 -5.70 0.48 7.68
N PRO A 200 -5.70 -0.57 8.52
CA PRO A 200 -4.63 -0.83 9.47
C PRO A 200 -3.30 -1.15 8.80
N ILE A 201 -3.27 -1.64 7.56
CA ILE A 201 -2.03 -1.87 6.82
C ILE A 201 -2.15 -1.30 5.41
N ILE A 202 -1.16 -0.48 5.03
CA ILE A 202 -1.04 0.08 3.68
C ILE A 202 0.32 -0.33 3.10
N LEU A 203 0.29 -0.93 1.92
CA LEU A 203 1.48 -1.20 1.10
C LEU A 203 1.57 -0.16 -0.01
N THR A 204 2.76 0.38 -0.23
CA THR A 204 3.02 1.34 -1.32
C THR A 204 3.99 0.73 -2.32
N ASP A 205 3.54 0.61 -3.57
CA ASP A 205 4.36 0.19 -4.72
C ASP A 205 5.04 1.42 -5.34
N SER A 206 6.34 1.58 -5.07
CA SER A 206 7.10 2.83 -5.31
C SER A 206 7.60 3.06 -6.74
N GLY A 207 7.13 2.34 -7.77
CA GLY A 207 7.70 2.49 -9.11
C GLY A 207 9.23 2.24 -9.21
N THR A 208 9.92 2.78 -10.21
CA THR A 208 11.33 2.42 -10.51
C THR A 208 12.37 3.50 -10.16
N GLY A 209 12.05 4.47 -9.29
CA GLY A 209 12.98 5.54 -8.93
C GLY A 209 12.96 5.87 -7.43
N LEU A 210 14.11 6.31 -6.89
CA LEU A 210 14.20 6.82 -5.50
C LEU A 210 14.09 8.35 -5.42
N LEU A 211 14.20 9.03 -6.57
CA LEU A 211 14.40 10.48 -6.65
C LEU A 211 13.17 11.26 -7.15
N TYR A 212 11.99 10.66 -7.17
CA TYR A 212 10.77 11.34 -7.60
C TYR A 212 10.00 11.94 -6.42
N SER A 213 9.18 12.95 -6.72
CA SER A 213 8.59 13.87 -5.74
C SER A 213 7.81 13.19 -4.61
N ALA A 214 7.06 12.12 -4.86
CA ALA A 214 6.31 11.43 -3.82
C ALA A 214 7.17 10.52 -2.91
N MET A 215 8.40 10.18 -3.31
CA MET A 215 9.19 9.16 -2.61
C MET A 215 9.73 9.62 -1.26
N ARG A 216 9.95 10.91 -1.09
CA ARG A 216 10.20 11.49 0.23
C ARG A 216 9.04 11.22 1.19
N GLY A 217 7.80 11.45 0.75
CA GLY A 217 6.60 11.19 1.54
C GLY A 217 6.43 9.72 1.91
N VAL A 218 6.69 8.83 0.95
CA VAL A 218 6.65 7.38 1.17
C VAL A 218 7.69 6.96 2.20
N LEU A 219 8.94 7.42 2.09
CA LEU A 219 10.02 7.04 3.01
C LEU A 219 9.82 7.64 4.41
N ASP A 220 9.43 8.91 4.50
CA ASP A 220 9.21 9.61 5.78
C ASP A 220 8.06 9.01 6.58
N LEU A 221 7.04 8.47 5.90
CA LEU A 221 5.88 7.85 6.53
C LEU A 221 6.02 6.33 6.73
N ALA A 222 7.00 5.67 6.10
CA ALA A 222 7.11 4.22 6.14
C ALA A 222 7.52 3.71 7.53
N ASP A 223 6.70 2.83 8.09
CA ASP A 223 7.09 2.05 9.27
C ASP A 223 8.08 0.93 8.87
N GLN A 224 7.90 0.35 7.69
CA GLN A 224 8.69 -0.75 7.14
C GLN A 224 9.13 -0.48 5.71
N LEU A 225 10.38 -0.80 5.43
CA LEU A 225 10.90 -0.86 4.08
C LEU A 225 11.10 -2.31 3.64
N ILE A 226 10.72 -2.62 2.39
CA ILE A 226 11.01 -3.88 1.71
C ILE A 226 11.79 -3.58 0.43
N ILE A 227 13.05 -4.03 0.36
CA ILE A 227 13.91 -3.91 -0.81
C ILE A 227 13.75 -5.15 -1.68
N ILE A 228 13.50 -4.97 -2.98
CA ILE A 228 13.43 -6.08 -3.93
C ILE A 228 14.71 -6.18 -4.73
N SER A 229 15.31 -7.38 -4.72
CA SER A 229 16.48 -7.72 -5.52
C SER A 229 16.22 -8.99 -6.33
N THR A 230 16.86 -9.12 -7.48
CA THR A 230 16.97 -10.41 -8.20
C THR A 230 18.15 -11.22 -7.67
N PRO A 231 18.19 -12.56 -7.85
CA PRO A 231 19.34 -13.40 -7.53
C PRO A 231 20.45 -13.21 -8.58
N SER A 232 20.99 -12.00 -8.68
CA SER A 232 22.05 -11.64 -9.61
C SER A 232 23.00 -10.60 -9.02
N VAL A 233 24.23 -10.55 -9.53
CA VAL A 233 25.24 -9.57 -9.11
C VAL A 233 24.71 -8.15 -9.32
N ASP A 234 24.14 -7.86 -10.49
CA ASP A 234 23.57 -6.54 -10.79
C ASP A 234 22.40 -6.20 -9.85
N GLY A 235 21.54 -7.18 -9.56
CA GLY A 235 20.42 -7.00 -8.64
C GLY A 235 20.89 -6.69 -7.22
N ALA A 236 21.82 -7.51 -6.71
CA ALA A 236 22.38 -7.36 -5.38
C ALA A 236 23.16 -6.03 -5.24
N SER A 237 23.97 -5.67 -6.24
CA SER A 237 24.69 -4.39 -6.28
C SER A 237 23.73 -3.19 -6.29
N SER A 238 22.67 -3.25 -7.10
CA SER A 238 21.66 -2.19 -7.21
C SER A 238 20.87 -2.00 -5.90
N ALA A 239 20.44 -3.10 -5.27
CA ALA A 239 19.76 -3.06 -3.98
C ALA A 239 20.70 -2.58 -2.85
N SER A 240 21.98 -2.96 -2.87
CA SER A 240 22.96 -2.46 -1.89
C SER A 240 23.19 -0.97 -2.01
N THR A 241 23.36 -0.48 -3.24
CA THR A 241 23.50 0.96 -3.52
C THR A 241 22.27 1.73 -3.04
N THR A 242 21.08 1.14 -3.15
CA THR A 242 19.83 1.71 -2.63
C THR A 242 19.87 1.86 -1.10
N LEU A 243 20.30 0.81 -0.39
CA LEU A 243 20.44 0.85 1.07
C LEU A 243 21.49 1.87 1.53
N ASP A 244 22.60 1.97 0.81
CA ASP A 244 23.66 2.94 1.10
C ASP A 244 23.18 4.38 0.87
N TRP A 245 22.46 4.62 -0.23
CA TRP A 245 21.83 5.91 -0.50
C TRP A 245 20.84 6.28 0.61
N LEU A 246 19.93 5.38 0.99
CA LEU A 246 18.96 5.62 2.05
C LEU A 246 19.64 5.96 3.38
N SER A 247 20.68 5.20 3.74
CA SER A 247 21.45 5.44 4.97
C SER A 247 22.11 6.82 4.96
N ALA A 248 22.70 7.21 3.83
CA ALA A 248 23.34 8.52 3.65
C ALA A 248 22.36 9.69 3.67
N HIS A 249 21.07 9.46 3.39
CA HIS A 249 20.03 10.49 3.31
C HIS A 249 19.08 10.51 4.52
N GLY A 250 19.51 9.95 5.66
CA GLY A 250 18.78 10.06 6.93
C GLY A 250 17.79 8.93 7.22
N TYR A 251 17.76 7.87 6.40
CA TYR A 251 16.88 6.72 6.57
C TYR A 251 17.60 5.49 7.15
N ALA A 252 18.71 5.68 7.88
CA ALA A 252 19.52 4.59 8.42
C ALA A 252 18.72 3.66 9.35
N ASP A 253 17.89 4.22 10.25
CA ASP A 253 17.05 3.43 11.15
C ASP A 253 15.97 2.63 10.40
N LEU A 254 15.48 3.16 9.27
CA LEU A 254 14.54 2.47 8.40
C LEU A 254 15.23 1.33 7.63
N VAL A 255 16.46 1.56 7.17
CA VAL A 255 17.32 0.56 6.53
C VAL A 255 17.64 -0.59 7.46
N GLN A 256 18.07 -0.32 8.70
CA GLN A 256 18.41 -1.37 9.67
C GLN A 256 17.23 -2.31 9.96
N ARG A 257 16.00 -1.77 9.94
CA ARG A 257 14.77 -2.54 10.17
C ARG A 257 14.17 -3.10 8.88
N SER A 258 14.73 -2.77 7.71
CA SER A 258 14.20 -3.17 6.42
C SER A 258 14.27 -4.70 6.22
N LEU A 259 13.48 -5.19 5.27
CA LEU A 259 13.53 -6.57 4.80
C LEU A 259 14.00 -6.59 3.35
N THR A 260 14.80 -7.58 2.98
CA THR A 260 15.16 -7.80 1.58
C THR A 260 14.44 -9.02 1.03
N VAL A 261 13.78 -8.86 -0.12
CA VAL A 261 13.19 -9.97 -0.87
C VAL A 261 14.04 -10.25 -2.09
N ILE A 262 14.57 -11.47 -2.17
CA ILE A 262 15.27 -11.96 -3.36
C ILE A 262 14.24 -12.67 -4.24
N SER A 263 13.76 -11.97 -5.26
CA SER A 263 12.73 -12.45 -6.19
C SER A 263 13.35 -13.31 -7.29
N GLY A 264 13.03 -14.59 -7.27
CA GLY A 264 13.51 -15.59 -8.22
C GLY A 264 13.09 -15.27 -9.65
N VAL A 265 14.06 -15.31 -10.55
CA VAL A 265 13.84 -15.24 -11.99
C VAL A 265 13.95 -16.63 -12.61
N ARG A 266 13.43 -16.81 -13.82
CA ARG A 266 13.58 -18.07 -14.55
C ARG A 266 15.07 -18.40 -14.70
N GLU A 267 15.45 -19.62 -14.30
CA GLU A 267 16.84 -20.07 -14.34
C GLU A 267 17.42 -19.91 -15.75
N THR A 268 18.49 -19.11 -15.85
CA THR A 268 19.11 -18.71 -17.12
C THR A 268 20.48 -19.38 -17.33
N GLY A 269 20.75 -20.48 -16.61
CA GLY A 269 21.95 -21.31 -16.79
C GLY A 269 23.24 -20.79 -16.13
N LYS A 270 23.26 -19.56 -15.59
CA LYS A 270 24.37 -19.07 -14.75
C LYS A 270 24.12 -19.45 -13.28
N MET A 271 25.03 -20.24 -12.71
CA MET A 271 25.02 -20.60 -11.29
C MET A 271 25.43 -19.39 -10.46
N ILE A 272 24.45 -18.70 -9.88
CA ILE A 272 24.67 -17.66 -8.88
C ILE A 272 24.36 -18.27 -7.52
N LYS A 273 25.30 -18.16 -6.59
CA LYS A 273 25.13 -18.61 -5.21
C LYS A 273 24.19 -17.65 -4.50
N VAL A 274 22.90 -17.97 -4.48
CA VAL A 274 21.88 -17.16 -3.79
C VAL A 274 22.24 -16.97 -2.32
N ASP A 275 22.83 -17.99 -1.69
CA ASP A 275 23.28 -17.93 -0.29
C ASP A 275 24.29 -16.81 -0.02
N ASP A 276 25.21 -16.52 -0.96
CA ASP A 276 26.17 -15.43 -0.81
C ASP A 276 25.44 -14.06 -0.84
N ILE A 277 24.38 -13.93 -1.66
CA ILE A 277 23.54 -12.73 -1.72
C ILE A 277 22.71 -12.59 -0.44
N VAL A 278 22.18 -13.70 0.08
CA VAL A 278 21.44 -13.73 1.36
C VAL A 278 22.35 -13.25 2.49
N GLN A 279 23.53 -13.85 2.65
CA GLN A 279 24.50 -13.47 3.68
C GLN A 279 24.87 -11.98 3.59
N HIS A 280 25.06 -11.47 2.37
CA HIS A 280 25.34 -10.05 2.16
C HIS A 280 24.22 -9.15 2.72
N PHE A 281 22.95 -9.47 2.48
CA PHE A 281 21.82 -8.64 2.97
C PHE A 281 21.48 -8.87 4.44
N GLU A 282 21.74 -10.05 5.00
CA GLU A 282 21.56 -10.32 6.44
C GLU A 282 22.45 -9.43 7.32
N THR A 283 23.57 -8.91 6.78
CA THR A 283 24.42 -7.94 7.49
C THR A 283 23.90 -6.50 7.48
N ARG A 284 22.92 -6.18 6.61
CA ARG A 284 22.44 -4.81 6.37
C ARG A 284 20.97 -4.59 6.75
N CYS A 285 20.17 -5.66 6.70
CA CYS A 285 18.72 -5.64 6.89
C CYS A 285 18.34 -6.58 8.03
N ARG A 286 17.16 -6.38 8.63
CA ARG A 286 16.65 -7.23 9.71
C ARG A 286 16.41 -8.67 9.26
N GLY A 287 16.04 -8.87 7.99
CA GLY A 287 15.74 -10.20 7.47
C GLY A 287 15.73 -10.26 5.95
N VAL A 288 15.90 -11.47 5.44
CA VAL A 288 15.94 -11.76 4.00
C VAL A 288 14.98 -12.90 3.69
N VAL A 289 14.19 -12.75 2.62
CA VAL A 289 13.29 -13.80 2.13
C VAL A 289 13.59 -14.08 0.67
N VAL A 290 13.89 -15.34 0.35
CA VAL A 290 14.03 -15.81 -1.03
C VAL A 290 12.67 -16.30 -1.52
N VAL A 291 12.13 -15.63 -2.54
CA VAL A 291 10.89 -16.05 -3.21
C VAL A 291 11.27 -16.79 -4.48
N PRO A 292 10.94 -18.09 -4.63
CA PRO A 292 11.26 -18.84 -5.84
C PRO A 292 10.48 -18.33 -7.05
N PHE A 293 10.99 -18.62 -8.26
CA PHE A 293 10.26 -18.32 -9.49
C PHE A 293 8.92 -19.06 -9.55
N ASP A 294 7.88 -18.31 -9.88
CA ASP A 294 6.50 -18.80 -9.99
C ASP A 294 5.88 -18.33 -11.30
N GLU A 295 5.39 -19.28 -12.10
CA GLU A 295 4.84 -19.02 -13.44
C GLU A 295 3.56 -18.20 -13.39
N HIS A 296 2.73 -18.41 -12.36
CA HIS A 296 1.49 -17.66 -12.18
C HIS A 296 1.79 -16.18 -11.93
N LEU A 297 2.73 -15.91 -11.02
CA LEU A 297 3.15 -14.54 -10.70
C LEU A 297 3.86 -13.85 -11.88
N ALA A 298 4.64 -14.60 -12.65
CA ALA A 298 5.35 -14.12 -13.83
C ALA A 298 4.44 -13.77 -15.00
N ALA A 299 3.23 -14.35 -15.09
CA ALA A 299 2.28 -14.12 -16.18
C ALA A 299 1.79 -12.66 -16.27
N GLY A 300 1.98 -11.84 -15.23
CA GLY A 300 1.57 -10.43 -15.28
C GLY A 300 0.07 -10.19 -15.01
N ALA A 301 -0.70 -11.27 -14.79
CA ALA A 301 -2.15 -11.25 -14.64
C ALA A 301 -2.59 -11.09 -13.17
N GLU A 302 -3.88 -11.31 -12.93
CA GLU A 302 -4.49 -11.31 -11.61
C GLU A 302 -3.78 -12.28 -10.65
N VAL A 303 -3.51 -11.81 -9.44
CA VAL A 303 -2.85 -12.63 -8.41
C VAL A 303 -3.90 -13.48 -7.69
N ASP A 304 -3.80 -14.78 -7.94
CA ASP A 304 -4.54 -15.82 -7.22
C ASP A 304 -3.56 -16.62 -6.34
N LEU A 305 -3.79 -16.60 -5.03
CA LEU A 305 -2.93 -17.29 -4.09
C LEU A 305 -2.96 -18.82 -4.31
N ASP A 306 -4.09 -19.40 -4.73
CA ASP A 306 -4.30 -20.86 -4.87
C ASP A 306 -3.57 -21.46 -6.07
N MET A 307 -3.24 -20.62 -7.05
CA MET A 307 -2.44 -21.01 -8.21
C MET A 307 -0.93 -20.92 -7.97
N MET A 308 -0.49 -20.30 -6.86
CA MET A 308 0.93 -20.23 -6.51
C MET A 308 1.49 -21.61 -6.12
N ARG A 309 2.77 -21.84 -6.44
CA ARG A 309 3.49 -23.02 -5.97
C ARG A 309 3.59 -22.99 -4.43
N PRO A 310 3.52 -24.14 -3.74
CA PRO A 310 3.55 -24.19 -2.28
C PRO A 310 4.73 -23.46 -1.65
N LYS A 311 5.94 -23.57 -2.23
CA LYS A 311 7.14 -22.87 -1.75
C LYS A 311 7.04 -21.35 -1.90
N THR A 312 6.41 -20.86 -2.96
CA THR A 312 6.17 -19.42 -3.19
C THR A 312 5.20 -18.89 -2.14
N ARG A 313 4.09 -19.60 -1.91
CA ARG A 313 3.10 -19.26 -0.89
C ARG A 313 3.73 -19.25 0.51
N GLU A 314 4.56 -20.24 0.82
CA GLU A 314 5.29 -20.30 2.09
C GLU A 314 6.27 -19.13 2.24
N ALA A 315 6.98 -18.73 1.18
CA ALA A 315 7.87 -17.58 1.21
C ALA A 315 7.12 -16.28 1.55
N TYR A 316 5.95 -16.03 0.94
CA TYR A 316 5.12 -14.86 1.27
C TYR A 316 4.48 -14.93 2.66
N PHE A 317 4.15 -16.14 3.14
CA PHE A 317 3.71 -16.35 4.52
C PHE A 317 4.82 -16.00 5.52
N ASN A 318 6.06 -16.44 5.26
CA ASN A 318 7.23 -16.09 6.08
C ASN A 318 7.54 -14.59 6.02
N LEU A 319 7.44 -13.96 4.84
CA LEU A 319 7.59 -12.50 4.70
C LEU A 319 6.52 -11.75 5.52
N SER A 320 5.27 -12.23 5.50
CA SER A 320 4.18 -11.64 6.29
C SER A 320 4.46 -11.72 7.79
N ALA A 321 5.03 -12.84 8.26
CA ALA A 321 5.43 -12.99 9.65
C ALA A 321 6.56 -12.03 10.04
N LEU A 322 7.60 -11.89 9.21
CA LEU A 322 8.71 -10.95 9.45
C LEU A 322 8.26 -9.48 9.44
N VAL A 323 7.25 -9.13 8.64
CA VAL A 323 6.61 -7.81 8.70
C VAL A 323 5.88 -7.65 10.03
N ALA A 324 5.11 -8.66 10.44
CA ALA A 324 4.26 -8.59 11.61
C ALA A 324 5.02 -8.57 12.95
N GLU A 325 6.23 -9.11 13.00
CA GLU A 325 7.13 -9.00 14.16
C GLU A 325 7.38 -7.55 14.58
N ASP A 326 7.28 -6.59 13.67
CA ASP A 326 7.51 -5.18 13.93
C ASP A 326 6.27 -4.40 14.39
N PHE A 327 5.06 -4.99 14.28
CA PHE A 327 3.80 -4.31 14.64
C PHE A 327 3.79 -3.85 16.10
N ALA A 328 4.32 -4.67 17.01
CA ALA A 328 4.39 -4.31 18.43
C ALA A 328 5.29 -3.08 18.65
N ARG A 329 6.47 -3.04 18.03
CA ARG A 329 7.41 -1.90 18.12
C ARG A 329 6.78 -0.63 17.55
N ALA A 330 6.17 -0.71 16.37
CA ALA A 330 5.55 0.46 15.73
C ALA A 330 4.45 1.08 16.62
N GLN A 331 3.62 0.24 17.24
CA GLN A 331 2.58 0.71 18.14
C GLN A 331 3.14 1.32 19.44
N GLN A 332 4.23 0.78 19.98
CA GLN A 332 4.92 1.35 21.14
C GLN A 332 5.50 2.73 20.83
N GLN A 333 6.12 2.91 19.65
CA GLN A 333 6.64 4.21 19.23
C GLN A 333 5.55 5.27 19.07
N GLN A 334 4.34 4.86 18.71
CA GLN A 334 3.17 5.74 18.60
C GLN A 334 2.45 5.94 19.95
N GLY A 335 2.95 5.37 21.05
CA GLY A 335 2.35 5.49 22.38
C GLY A 335 1.04 4.71 22.57
N LEU A 336 0.71 3.81 21.63
CA LEU A 336 -0.54 3.02 21.64
C LEU A 336 -0.42 1.73 22.46
N TRP A 337 0.80 1.34 22.81
CA TRP A 337 1.10 0.17 23.65
C TRP A 337 2.11 0.55 24.73
N THR A 338 1.73 0.46 26.00
CA THR A 338 2.66 0.57 27.14
C THR A 338 3.04 -0.81 27.63
N ALA A 339 4.34 -1.15 27.60
CA ALA A 339 4.87 -2.47 27.99
C ALA A 339 4.64 -2.84 29.46
N ASP A 340 4.33 -1.85 30.32
CA ASP A 340 4.23 -2.03 31.78
C ASP A 340 2.88 -2.60 32.26
N GLY A 341 2.00 -3.04 31.36
CA GLY A 341 0.71 -3.64 31.73
C GLY A 341 -0.28 -2.69 32.43
N GLN A 342 0.06 -1.41 32.59
CA GLN A 342 -0.81 -0.40 33.22
C GLN A 342 -1.95 0.07 32.33
N ASN A 343 -1.84 -0.07 31.01
CA ASN A 343 -2.92 0.18 30.05
C ASN A 343 -2.92 -0.93 28.98
N PRO A 344 -3.53 -2.10 29.26
CA PRO A 344 -3.93 -2.99 28.18
C PRO A 344 -4.88 -2.23 27.24
N PRO A 345 -4.87 -2.48 25.92
CA PRO A 345 -5.89 -1.92 25.04
C PRO A 345 -7.27 -2.24 25.63
N PRO A 346 -8.19 -1.26 25.66
CA PRO A 346 -9.45 -1.44 26.37
C PRO A 346 -10.18 -2.67 25.84
N GLN A 347 -10.30 -3.70 26.68
CA GLN A 347 -11.01 -4.95 26.35
C GLN A 347 -12.52 -4.74 26.25
N PHE A 348 -12.99 -3.57 26.68
CA PHE A 348 -14.38 -3.14 26.62
C PHE A 348 -14.49 -1.92 25.72
N ALA A 349 -15.57 -1.86 24.93
CA ALA A 349 -15.91 -0.66 24.20
C ALA A 349 -15.98 0.54 25.18
N PRO A 350 -15.38 1.69 24.85
CA PRO A 350 -15.53 2.89 25.67
C PRO A 350 -17.02 3.19 25.84
N PRO A 351 -17.46 3.63 27.03
CA PRO A 351 -18.86 3.96 27.25
C PRO A 351 -19.29 5.01 26.21
N MET A 352 -20.41 4.74 25.54
CA MET A 352 -20.97 5.64 24.53
C MET A 352 -21.09 7.05 25.12
N PRO A 353 -20.54 8.09 24.46
CA PRO A 353 -20.70 9.47 24.91
C PRO A 353 -22.20 9.80 24.91
N GLY A 354 -22.77 10.02 26.11
CA GLY A 354 -24.17 10.41 26.26
C GLY A 354 -25.03 9.56 27.19
N GLN A 355 -24.54 8.44 27.73
CA GLN A 355 -25.19 7.78 28.87
C GLN A 355 -24.45 8.11 30.17
N GLN A 356 -24.54 9.37 30.60
CA GLN A 356 -24.42 9.68 32.03
C GLN A 356 -25.64 9.08 32.73
N GLY A 357 -25.48 7.87 33.25
CA GLY A 357 -26.47 7.22 34.08
C GLY A 357 -26.74 8.04 35.33
N TYR A 358 -28.00 8.43 35.52
CA TYR A 358 -28.51 8.81 36.84
C TYR A 358 -28.27 7.63 37.80
N PRO A 359 -27.72 7.84 39.00
CA PRO A 359 -27.64 6.77 39.98
C PRO A 359 -29.06 6.42 40.46
N THR A 360 -29.56 5.26 40.05
CA THR A 360 -30.74 4.65 40.65
C THR A 360 -30.36 4.20 42.07
N PRO A 361 -30.94 4.77 43.15
CA PRO A 361 -30.63 4.32 44.49
C PRO A 361 -31.39 3.02 44.76
N GLY A 362 -30.65 1.92 44.92
CA GLY A 362 -31.22 0.68 45.46
C GLY A 362 -30.94 -0.56 44.62
N GLN A 363 -29.70 -1.03 44.63
CA GLN A 363 -29.43 -2.46 44.53
C GLN A 363 -28.14 -2.76 45.29
N GLN A 364 -28.31 -3.43 46.43
CA GLN A 364 -27.23 -3.91 47.29
C GLN A 364 -26.42 -4.96 46.53
N ALA A 365 -25.11 -4.74 46.41
CA ALA A 365 -24.17 -5.77 45.98
C ALA A 365 -23.90 -6.74 47.14
N PRO A 366 -23.92 -8.08 46.92
CA PRO A 366 -23.58 -9.05 47.96
C PRO A 366 -22.09 -9.00 48.29
N GLY A 367 -21.77 -8.77 49.57
CA GLY A 367 -20.39 -8.76 50.07
C GLY A 367 -19.68 -10.10 49.91
N HIS A 368 -18.38 -10.03 49.60
CA HIS A 368 -17.45 -11.14 49.75
C HIS A 368 -16.56 -10.89 50.99
N PRO A 369 -16.41 -11.88 51.89
CA PRO A 369 -15.62 -11.73 53.10
C PRO A 369 -14.12 -11.88 52.82
N GLY A 370 -13.33 -11.17 53.62
CA GLY A 370 -11.90 -10.97 53.45
C GLY A 370 -11.01 -12.20 53.63
N GLY A 371 -9.83 -12.11 53.01
CA GLY A 371 -8.69 -12.98 53.20
C GLY A 371 -7.48 -12.15 53.67
N HIS A 372 -6.84 -12.64 54.72
CA HIS A 372 -5.87 -11.98 55.57
C HIS A 372 -4.47 -11.81 54.93
N VAL A 373 -3.79 -10.70 55.22
CA VAL A 373 -2.34 -10.53 55.03
C VAL A 373 -1.68 -10.34 56.40
N PRO A 374 -0.73 -11.18 56.84
CA PRO A 374 0.00 -10.95 58.08
C PRO A 374 1.30 -10.18 57.81
N GLY A 375 1.41 -8.97 58.38
CA GLY A 375 2.63 -8.16 58.40
C GLY A 375 3.02 -7.81 59.83
N GLN A 376 4.28 -8.09 60.17
CA GLN A 376 4.93 -8.09 61.48
C GLN A 376 5.16 -6.70 62.13
N PRO A 377 5.63 -6.65 63.40
CA PRO A 377 5.37 -5.55 64.33
C PRO A 377 6.52 -4.56 64.52
N GLY A 378 6.15 -3.36 64.95
CA GLY A 378 7.01 -2.34 65.56
C GLY A 378 6.20 -1.03 65.58
N GLY A 379 5.92 -0.35 66.68
CA GLY A 379 6.57 -0.30 67.99
C GLY A 379 6.70 1.18 68.33
N HIS A 380 5.92 1.63 69.31
CA HIS A 380 6.05 2.86 70.11
C HIS A 380 5.32 4.15 69.65
N ILE A 381 4.27 4.45 70.44
CA ILE A 381 3.61 5.73 70.76
C ILE A 381 4.10 6.05 72.21
N PRO A 382 4.34 7.32 72.68
CA PRO A 382 3.18 8.14 73.06
C PRO A 382 3.27 9.69 73.13
N GLY A 383 2.08 10.27 72.93
CA GLY A 383 1.60 11.51 73.56
C GLY A 383 1.74 12.77 72.71
N GLN A 384 0.86 13.77 72.72
CA GLN A 384 -0.32 14.03 73.54
C GLN A 384 -0.97 15.35 73.00
N HIS A 385 -2.30 15.45 73.09
CA HIS A 385 -3.13 16.68 73.21
C HIS A 385 -3.29 17.70 72.04
N ALA A 386 -4.52 17.74 71.50
CA ALA A 386 -5.26 18.95 71.04
C ALA A 386 -5.89 19.66 72.28
N PRO A 387 -6.54 20.87 72.24
CA PRO A 387 -7.27 21.51 71.12
C PRO A 387 -7.21 23.06 71.02
N GLY A 388 -7.79 23.65 69.96
CA GLY A 388 -8.21 25.07 69.97
C GLY A 388 -8.34 25.77 68.60
N GLN A 389 -9.58 25.96 68.12
CA GLN A 389 -10.02 26.96 67.13
C GLN A 389 -10.51 28.23 67.88
N PRO A 390 -11.00 29.32 67.23
CA PRO A 390 -10.73 29.94 65.90
C PRO A 390 -10.54 31.49 65.99
N GLY A 391 -10.16 32.17 64.89
CA GLY A 391 -10.50 33.60 64.74
C GLY A 391 -9.69 34.46 63.75
N GLY A 392 -10.36 34.91 62.68
CA GLY A 392 -10.30 36.31 62.21
C GLY A 392 -9.29 36.71 61.11
N PRO A 393 -9.58 37.75 60.30
CA PRO A 393 -9.23 37.84 58.87
C PRO A 393 -8.12 38.85 58.52
N VAL A 394 -7.52 38.72 57.32
CA VAL A 394 -6.56 39.70 56.76
C VAL A 394 -6.87 39.95 55.26
N PRO A 395 -6.73 41.19 54.72
CA PRO A 395 -7.35 41.63 53.47
C PRO A 395 -6.43 41.65 52.22
N GLY A 396 -7.06 41.81 51.03
CA GLY A 396 -6.47 41.83 49.68
C GLY A 396 -5.61 43.06 49.33
N GLN A 397 -4.84 43.05 48.24
CA GLN A 397 -5.16 43.33 46.81
C GLN A 397 -3.81 43.36 46.00
N PRO A 398 -3.70 43.75 44.70
CA PRO A 398 -4.47 43.43 43.48
C PRO A 398 -3.58 43.12 42.23
N TYR A 399 -4.23 42.79 41.10
CA TYR A 399 -3.69 42.64 39.72
C TYR A 399 -3.43 43.99 39.00
N PRO A 400 -2.59 44.04 37.93
CA PRO A 400 -2.53 45.16 36.99
C PRO A 400 -3.16 44.89 35.61
N ASN A 401 -3.55 46.01 34.99
CA ASN A 401 -4.47 46.24 33.87
C ASN A 401 -3.78 46.41 32.49
N GLN A 402 -4.55 46.16 31.42
CA GLN A 402 -4.34 46.65 30.02
C GLN A 402 -4.64 48.16 29.89
N PRO A 403 -4.31 48.77 28.74
CA PRO A 403 -5.14 49.85 28.18
C PRO A 403 -5.50 49.66 26.69
N GLY A 404 -6.68 50.17 26.32
CA GLY A 404 -7.29 50.08 25.01
C GLY A 404 -7.23 51.37 24.16
N GLN A 405 -7.81 51.28 22.96
CA GLN A 405 -7.94 52.32 21.91
C GLN A 405 -8.76 53.56 22.31
N PRO A 406 -8.70 54.61 21.46
CA PRO A 406 -9.94 55.26 20.98
C PRO A 406 -9.94 55.59 19.47
N GLY A 407 -11.12 55.86 18.87
CA GLY A 407 -11.33 56.05 17.43
C GLY A 407 -11.96 57.38 16.94
N HIS A 408 -11.86 57.57 15.60
CA HIS A 408 -12.67 58.36 14.62
C HIS A 408 -12.71 59.91 14.65
N PRO A 409 -13.13 60.64 13.56
CA PRO A 409 -13.31 60.31 12.12
C PRO A 409 -12.80 61.40 11.10
N GLY A 410 -12.83 61.16 9.76
CA GLY A 410 -12.85 62.25 8.75
C GLY A 410 -12.38 62.00 7.29
N GLN A 411 -13.35 61.78 6.38
CA GLN A 411 -13.54 62.35 5.01
C GLN A 411 -12.52 62.27 3.82
N GLN A 412 -13.07 61.86 2.65
CA GLN A 412 -12.88 62.30 1.23
C GLN A 412 -11.76 61.74 0.30
N GLN A 413 -12.12 60.75 -0.56
CA GLN A 413 -12.14 60.66 -2.06
C GLN A 413 -11.13 61.46 -2.97
N PRO A 414 -10.97 61.19 -4.31
CA PRO A 414 -10.47 60.00 -5.05
C PRO A 414 -9.48 60.30 -6.25
N GLY A 415 -8.59 59.34 -6.63
CA GLY A 415 -7.92 59.19 -7.96
C GLY A 415 -7.06 60.37 -8.52
N PRO A 416 -6.37 60.26 -9.69
CA PRO A 416 -6.19 59.15 -10.64
C PRO A 416 -4.70 58.88 -11.06
N ALA A 417 -4.45 57.83 -11.86
CA ALA A 417 -3.28 57.69 -12.77
C ALA A 417 -3.51 58.57 -14.06
N PRO A 418 -2.68 58.63 -15.15
CA PRO A 418 -1.51 57.84 -15.58
C PRO A 418 -0.41 58.66 -16.35
N TYR A 419 0.38 58.00 -17.25
CA TYR A 419 1.44 58.46 -18.19
C TYR A 419 2.89 58.41 -17.66
N GLY A 420 3.92 57.95 -18.38
CA GLY A 420 4.07 57.55 -19.79
C GLY A 420 5.49 57.93 -20.30
N GLY A 421 6.10 57.10 -21.16
CA GLY A 421 7.31 57.42 -21.96
C GLY A 421 8.38 56.32 -21.94
N GLN A 422 8.43 55.37 -22.90
CA GLN A 422 8.97 55.43 -24.29
C GLN A 422 10.52 55.56 -24.33
N ALA A 423 11.27 54.49 -24.67
CA ALA A 423 11.70 54.02 -26.01
C ALA A 423 13.11 54.60 -26.39
N PRO A 424 13.87 54.15 -27.42
CA PRO A 424 13.65 53.16 -28.52
C PRO A 424 14.78 52.08 -28.63
N GLY A 425 14.73 50.95 -29.38
CA GLY A 425 14.37 50.66 -30.79
C GLY A 425 15.66 50.57 -31.64
N HIS A 426 16.14 49.42 -32.17
CA HIS A 426 15.81 48.75 -33.46
C HIS A 426 17.13 48.19 -34.10
N PRO A 427 17.18 47.50 -35.27
CA PRO A 427 16.32 46.44 -35.84
C PRO A 427 17.07 45.33 -36.65
N GLY A 428 16.32 44.29 -37.08
CA GLY A 428 16.44 43.61 -38.40
C GLY A 428 17.39 42.41 -38.51
N GLN A 429 17.17 41.33 -39.28
CA GLN A 429 16.18 40.96 -40.31
C GLN A 429 16.22 39.43 -40.53
N GLN A 430 15.09 38.83 -40.92
CA GLN A 430 14.96 37.53 -41.62
C GLN A 430 15.28 37.71 -43.13
N PRO A 431 15.59 36.65 -43.94
CA PRO A 431 14.52 35.84 -44.57
C PRO A 431 14.82 34.34 -44.88
N HIS A 432 13.72 33.57 -44.98
CA HIS A 432 13.40 32.35 -45.74
C HIS A 432 14.45 31.34 -46.27
N GLY A 433 14.11 30.04 -46.14
CA GLY A 433 14.54 28.97 -47.06
C GLY A 433 14.18 27.54 -46.60
N GLN A 434 13.18 26.91 -47.23
CA GLN A 434 12.83 25.49 -47.10
C GLN A 434 13.90 24.57 -47.70
N VAL A 435 14.25 23.44 -47.05
CA VAL A 435 14.63 22.17 -47.73
C VAL A 435 14.36 20.96 -46.79
N GLN A 436 13.65 19.94 -47.30
CA GLN A 436 13.44 18.60 -46.71
C GLN A 436 14.71 17.74 -46.72
N PRO A 437 14.92 16.81 -45.77
CA PRO A 437 15.84 15.70 -45.98
C PRO A 437 15.12 14.45 -46.50
N GLN A 438 15.55 13.98 -47.67
CA GLN A 438 15.23 12.68 -48.25
C GLN A 438 16.17 11.62 -47.65
N PRO A 439 15.73 10.38 -47.36
CA PRO A 439 16.58 9.33 -46.84
C PRO A 439 17.47 8.70 -47.94
N GLY A 440 18.76 8.55 -47.62
CA GLY A 440 19.76 7.96 -48.50
C GLY A 440 19.62 6.45 -48.67
N HIS A 441 19.79 6.00 -49.91
CA HIS A 441 20.07 4.60 -50.25
C HIS A 441 21.49 4.20 -49.81
N PRO A 442 21.72 2.97 -49.33
CA PRO A 442 23.05 2.39 -49.35
C PRO A 442 23.33 1.74 -50.71
N ALA A 443 24.46 2.15 -51.30
CA ALA A 443 25.08 1.54 -52.46
C ALA A 443 25.62 0.14 -52.13
N GLN A 444 25.46 -0.78 -53.08
CA GLN A 444 26.18 -2.04 -53.14
C GLN A 444 27.66 -1.77 -53.44
N HIS A 445 28.56 -2.32 -52.62
CA HIS A 445 29.90 -2.71 -53.04
C HIS A 445 30.35 -3.92 -52.22
N SER A 446 30.56 -5.05 -52.88
CA SER A 446 31.46 -6.12 -52.43
C SER A 446 32.88 -5.55 -52.26
N PRO A 447 33.71 -6.14 -51.38
CA PRO A 447 34.68 -7.11 -51.91
C PRO A 447 35.02 -8.25 -50.94
N ALA A 448 35.69 -9.28 -51.46
CA ALA A 448 36.42 -10.25 -50.66
C ALA A 448 37.73 -9.65 -50.13
N GLN A 449 38.14 -10.17 -48.96
CA GLN A 449 39.34 -9.91 -48.15
C GLN A 449 39.25 -8.78 -47.11
#